data_AF-A0A960VCQ6-F1
#
_entry.id   AF-A0A960VCQ6-F1
#
_cell.length_a   1.000
_cell.length_b   1.000
_cell.length_c   1.000
_cell.angle_alpha   90.00
_cell.angle_beta   90.00
_cell.angle_gamma   90.00
#
_symmetry.space_group_name_H-M   'P 1'
#
loop_
_entity.id
_entity.type
_entity.pdbx_description
1 polymer ?
#
loop_
_entity_poly.entity_id
_entity_poly.type
_entity_poly.pdbx_seq_one_letter_code
_entity_poly.pdbx_strand_id
1 'polypeptide(L)'
;MLFGFLLFLLTSCNAIFSFPLQENGKSFSLSEKINIYNGLENWSNCSEISENTFDRTSWKKNPYTFFKPDTTQKNHWIHFKILNNLNEDKEFILPFLNDQFSEILICEYLDHTLKESKEGLNVPIDNLELNENFPLFKIVIPAGKEKVFYIKFDSNDIINQKLILYTLNDFLFLSKYFNFSEIILTLSYSILIIFTLYKYWKIKSKLYLG
;
A
#
# COMPACT_ATOMS: atom_id res chain seq x y z
N MET A 1 -35.73 -30.60 20.97
CA MET A 1 -34.51 -31.23 20.42
C MET A 1 -34.06 -30.62 19.07
N LEU A 2 -34.45 -29.36 18.75
CA LEU A 2 -34.08 -28.68 17.50
C LEU A 2 -33.24 -27.41 17.71
N PHE A 3 -33.02 -26.98 18.95
CA PHE A 3 -32.30 -25.74 19.28
C PHE A 3 -30.78 -25.93 19.48
N GLY A 4 -30.31 -27.18 19.59
CA GLY A 4 -28.88 -27.48 19.72
C GLY A 4 -28.12 -27.57 18.40
N PHE A 5 -28.81 -27.75 17.27
CA PHE A 5 -28.17 -27.91 15.97
C PHE A 5 -27.80 -26.57 15.30
N LEU A 6 -28.40 -25.46 15.74
CA LEU A 6 -28.08 -24.13 15.21
C LEU A 6 -26.77 -23.56 15.78
N LEU A 7 -26.32 -24.04 16.95
CA LEU A 7 -25.05 -23.61 17.56
C LEU A 7 -23.82 -24.33 17.00
N PHE A 8 -24.00 -25.43 16.25
CA PHE A 8 -22.90 -26.19 15.65
C PHE A 8 -22.46 -25.64 14.28
N LEU A 9 -23.23 -24.73 13.67
CA LEU A 9 -22.87 -24.07 12.41
C LEU A 9 -22.09 -22.76 12.60
N LEU A 10 -22.00 -22.26 13.84
CA LEU A 10 -21.22 -21.06 14.19
C LEU A 10 -19.74 -21.34 14.50
N THR A 11 -19.30 -22.60 14.45
CA THR A 11 -17.87 -22.98 14.51
C THR A 11 -17.28 -23.25 13.12
N SER A 12 -17.87 -22.65 12.07
CA SER A 12 -17.36 -22.77 10.71
C SER A 12 -16.15 -21.87 10.50
N CYS A 13 -14.97 -22.49 10.65
CA CYS A 13 -13.79 -22.24 9.82
C CYS A 13 -13.30 -20.77 9.77
N ASN A 14 -12.53 -20.37 10.78
CA ASN A 14 -11.57 -19.27 10.62
C ASN A 14 -10.42 -19.72 9.70
N ALA A 15 -10.72 -19.89 8.41
CA ALA A 15 -9.71 -20.08 7.39
C ALA A 15 -8.98 -18.73 7.20
N ILE A 16 -7.77 -18.64 7.72
CA ILE A 16 -6.83 -17.60 7.34
C ILE A 16 -6.54 -17.84 5.86
N PHE A 17 -6.96 -16.90 5.00
CA PHE A 17 -6.67 -16.99 3.57
C PHE A 17 -5.18 -16.66 3.38
N SER A 18 -4.35 -17.70 3.28
CA SER A 18 -3.01 -17.61 2.70
C SER A 18 -3.15 -17.49 1.18
N PHE A 19 -2.54 -16.49 0.54
CA PHE A 19 -2.64 -16.33 -0.90
C PHE A 19 -1.54 -17.13 -1.59
N PRO A 20 -1.88 -18.15 -2.41
CA PRO A 20 -0.88 -18.81 -3.22
C PRO A 20 -0.41 -17.83 -4.30
N LEU A 21 0.89 -17.56 -4.34
CA LEU A 21 1.49 -16.91 -5.51
C LEU A 21 1.28 -17.79 -6.75
N GLN A 22 0.80 -17.18 -7.82
CA GLN A 22 0.68 -17.82 -9.13
C GLN A 22 1.85 -17.41 -10.01
N GLU A 23 2.40 -18.38 -10.74
CA GLU A 23 3.61 -18.25 -11.58
C GLU A 23 3.51 -17.14 -12.65
N ASN A 24 2.29 -16.79 -13.09
CA ASN A 24 2.02 -15.81 -14.16
C ASN A 24 1.38 -14.49 -13.67
N GLY A 25 1.30 -14.25 -12.36
CA GLY A 25 0.66 -13.04 -11.84
C GLY A 25 1.55 -11.80 -12.03
N LYS A 26 1.11 -10.84 -12.87
CA LYS A 26 1.80 -9.56 -13.10
C LYS A 26 1.75 -8.63 -11.86
N SER A 27 0.61 -8.61 -11.19
CA SER A 27 0.44 -7.85 -9.95
C SER A 27 -0.63 -8.48 -9.08
N PHE A 28 -0.53 -8.26 -7.77
CA PHE A 28 -1.42 -8.85 -6.78
C PHE A 28 -2.06 -7.75 -5.94
N SER A 29 -3.37 -7.59 -6.07
CA SER A 29 -4.15 -6.69 -5.22
C SER A 29 -4.34 -7.30 -3.83
N LEU A 30 -3.83 -6.62 -2.81
CA LEU A 30 -3.95 -7.01 -1.40
C LEU A 30 -5.21 -6.44 -0.75
N SER A 31 -5.77 -5.33 -1.24
CA SER A 31 -6.77 -4.53 -0.52
C SER A 31 -8.03 -5.27 -0.05
N GLU A 32 -8.59 -6.20 -0.83
CA GLU A 32 -9.79 -6.97 -0.44
C GLU A 32 -9.51 -8.11 0.57
N LYS A 33 -8.23 -8.27 0.88
CA LYS A 33 -7.64 -9.46 1.47
C LYS A 33 -6.80 -9.13 2.71
N ILE A 34 -6.68 -7.86 3.04
CA ILE A 34 -6.07 -7.39 4.29
C ILE A 34 -7.09 -7.45 5.43
N ASN A 35 -6.58 -7.69 6.62
CA ASN A 35 -7.30 -7.39 7.85
C ASN A 35 -6.81 -6.03 8.37
N ILE A 36 -7.73 -5.22 8.87
CA ILE A 36 -7.48 -3.90 9.42
C ILE A 36 -7.70 -3.97 10.93
N TYR A 37 -6.78 -3.38 11.69
CA TYR A 37 -6.93 -3.11 13.10
C TYR A 37 -7.13 -1.60 13.30
N ASN A 38 -8.26 -1.27 13.93
CA ASN A 38 -8.68 0.09 14.29
C ASN A 38 -8.80 0.25 15.81
N GLY A 39 -8.01 -0.51 16.57
CA GLY A 39 -8.08 -0.49 18.03
C GLY A 39 -7.40 0.74 18.64
N LEU A 40 -7.61 0.94 19.93
CA LEU A 40 -7.09 2.08 20.69
C LEU A 40 -5.63 1.90 21.12
N GLU A 41 -5.05 0.72 20.91
CA GLU A 41 -3.67 0.44 21.29
C GLU A 41 -2.72 1.16 20.34
N ASN A 42 -1.90 2.05 20.92
CA ASN A 42 -0.91 2.82 20.18
C ASN A 42 0.39 2.01 20.10
N TRP A 43 0.41 0.96 19.29
CA TRP A 43 1.68 0.28 19.02
C TRP A 43 2.61 1.21 18.24
N SER A 44 3.80 1.43 18.77
CA SER A 44 4.74 2.41 18.24
C SER A 44 5.79 1.79 17.33
N ASN A 45 6.13 0.52 17.55
CA ASN A 45 7.21 -0.19 16.87
C ASN A 45 6.82 -1.65 16.60
N CYS A 46 7.64 -2.34 15.79
CA CYS A 46 7.36 -3.74 15.48
C CYS A 46 7.54 -4.67 16.69
N SER A 47 8.41 -4.34 17.66
CA SER A 47 8.69 -5.21 18.81
C SER A 47 7.50 -5.41 19.77
N GLU A 48 6.56 -4.46 19.77
CA GLU A 48 5.30 -4.55 20.51
C GLU A 48 4.29 -5.53 19.86
N ILE A 49 4.54 -5.92 18.60
CA ILE A 49 3.80 -6.94 17.88
C ILE A 49 4.34 -8.31 18.29
N SER A 50 3.75 -8.86 19.34
CA SER A 50 4.02 -10.23 19.81
C SER A 50 3.03 -11.23 19.23
N GLU A 51 3.38 -12.51 19.29
CA GLU A 51 2.45 -13.60 18.95
C GLU A 51 1.13 -13.57 19.75
N ASN A 52 1.16 -12.99 20.94
CA ASN A 52 -0.02 -12.79 21.80
C ASN A 52 -0.80 -11.51 21.47
N THR A 53 -0.16 -10.51 20.85
CA THR A 53 -0.84 -9.32 20.30
C THR A 53 -1.73 -9.68 19.10
N PHE A 54 -1.59 -10.91 18.58
CA PHE A 54 -2.48 -11.50 17.57
C PHE A 54 -3.82 -11.98 18.11
N ASP A 55 -4.28 -11.51 19.28
CA ASP A 55 -5.62 -11.84 19.74
C ASP A 55 -6.64 -11.33 18.70
N ARG A 56 -7.24 -12.30 18.00
CA ARG A 56 -7.74 -12.15 16.62
C ARG A 56 -9.03 -11.34 16.52
N THR A 57 -9.61 -10.99 17.66
CA THR A 57 -10.94 -10.37 17.77
C THR A 57 -10.94 -8.90 17.36
N SER A 58 -9.79 -8.23 17.42
CA SER A 58 -9.65 -6.81 17.09
C SER A 58 -9.35 -6.55 15.60
N TRP A 59 -8.92 -7.57 14.86
CA TRP A 59 -8.63 -7.49 13.44
C TRP A 59 -9.89 -7.77 12.62
N LYS A 60 -10.33 -6.82 11.82
CA LYS A 60 -11.50 -6.95 10.95
C LYS A 60 -11.08 -7.05 9.51
N LYS A 61 -11.65 -7.98 8.76
CA LYS A 61 -11.41 -8.07 7.31
C LYS A 61 -11.80 -6.75 6.65
N ASN A 62 -10.96 -6.21 5.77
CA ASN A 62 -11.30 -5.03 4.99
C ASN A 62 -12.49 -5.34 4.09
N PRO A 63 -13.63 -4.63 4.22
CA PRO A 63 -14.78 -4.85 3.35
C PRO A 63 -14.64 -4.14 1.99
N TYR A 64 -13.60 -3.33 1.81
CA TYR A 64 -13.43 -2.48 0.63
C TYR A 64 -12.33 -2.98 -0.30
N THR A 65 -12.42 -2.58 -1.57
CA THR A 65 -11.39 -2.81 -2.59
C THR A 65 -10.20 -1.86 -2.46
N PHE A 66 -10.26 -0.93 -1.50
CA PHE A 66 -9.25 0.06 -1.15
C PHE A 66 -9.06 0.06 0.37
N PHE A 67 -7.91 0.49 0.84
CA PHE A 67 -7.70 0.80 2.24
C PHE A 67 -8.18 2.24 2.50
N LYS A 68 -9.28 2.35 3.24
CA LYS A 68 -9.90 3.63 3.62
C LYS A 68 -10.21 3.60 5.13
N PRO A 69 -9.21 3.85 5.98
CA PRO A 69 -9.42 3.87 7.42
C PRO A 69 -10.25 5.07 7.86
N ASP A 70 -10.76 5.02 9.09
CA ASP A 70 -11.49 6.13 9.71
C ASP A 70 -10.52 7.27 10.05
N THR A 71 -10.73 8.44 9.44
CA THR A 71 -9.86 9.63 9.55
C THR A 71 -9.77 10.21 10.96
N THR A 72 -10.63 9.76 11.88
CA THR A 72 -10.60 10.21 13.28
C THR A 72 -9.52 9.53 14.12
N GLN A 73 -8.90 8.46 13.63
CA GLN A 73 -7.82 7.75 14.31
C GLN A 73 -6.48 8.02 13.61
N LYS A 74 -5.38 7.97 14.36
CA LYS A 74 -4.02 8.26 13.86
C LYS A 74 -3.12 7.03 13.72
N ASN A 75 -3.58 5.87 14.17
CA ASN A 75 -2.78 4.65 14.18
C ASN A 75 -3.57 3.55 13.49
N HIS A 76 -3.34 3.39 12.19
CA HIS A 76 -3.97 2.33 11.42
C HIS A 76 -2.99 1.23 11.14
N TRP A 77 -3.37 0.04 11.55
CA TRP A 77 -2.59 -1.17 11.30
C TRP A 77 -3.32 -2.05 10.31
N ILE A 78 -2.58 -2.62 9.37
CA ILE A 78 -3.07 -3.66 8.48
C ILE A 78 -2.21 -4.91 8.64
N HIS A 79 -2.84 -6.05 8.42
CA HIS A 79 -2.22 -7.36 8.48
C HIS A 79 -2.59 -8.16 7.25
N PHE A 80 -1.60 -8.79 6.63
CA PHE A 80 -1.80 -9.76 5.57
C PHE A 80 -0.69 -10.81 5.56
N LYS A 81 -0.96 -11.91 4.87
CA LYS A 81 -0.02 -13.01 4.71
C LYS A 81 0.13 -13.35 3.25
N ILE A 82 1.34 -13.75 2.85
CA ILE A 82 1.61 -14.19 1.49
C ILE A 82 2.33 -15.53 1.54
N LEU A 83 1.83 -16.49 0.78
CA LEU A 83 2.38 -17.83 0.66
C LEU A 83 3.02 -17.99 -0.71
N ASN A 84 4.34 -18.21 -0.73
CA ASN A 84 5.04 -18.56 -1.95
C ASN A 84 5.09 -20.08 -2.14
N ASN A 85 4.22 -20.61 -3.02
CA ASN A 85 4.18 -22.03 -3.35
C ASN A 85 5.18 -22.43 -4.46
N LEU A 86 6.02 -21.50 -4.90
CA LEU A 86 7.02 -21.75 -5.94
C LEU A 86 8.31 -22.29 -5.32
N ASN A 87 9.14 -22.89 -6.17
CA ASN A 87 10.44 -23.45 -5.79
C ASN A 87 11.58 -22.42 -5.81
N GLU A 88 11.24 -21.15 -6.01
CA GLU A 88 12.19 -20.04 -6.04
C GLU A 88 11.66 -18.87 -5.21
N ASP A 89 12.59 -18.05 -4.71
CA ASP A 89 12.26 -16.82 -4.01
C ASP A 89 11.58 -15.85 -4.95
N LYS A 90 10.56 -15.14 -4.47
CA LYS A 90 9.88 -14.10 -5.24
C LYS A 90 10.07 -12.75 -4.59
N GLU A 91 10.42 -11.78 -5.44
CA GLU A 91 10.58 -10.38 -5.07
C GLU A 91 9.40 -9.56 -5.60
N PHE A 92 8.86 -8.71 -4.74
CA PHE A 92 7.79 -7.77 -5.03
C PHE A 92 8.15 -6.37 -4.56
N ILE A 93 7.56 -5.39 -5.22
CA ILE A 93 7.58 -3.98 -4.81
C ILE A 93 6.18 -3.62 -4.32
N LEU A 94 6.11 -3.01 -3.13
CA LEU A 94 4.90 -2.43 -2.56
C LEU A 94 5.03 -0.90 -2.54
N PRO A 95 4.55 -0.19 -3.57
CA PRO A 95 4.64 1.26 -3.64
C PRO A 95 3.44 1.96 -2.99
N PHE A 96 3.69 3.16 -2.46
CA PHE A 96 2.68 4.03 -1.86
C PHE A 96 2.51 5.33 -2.65
N LEU A 97 1.74 5.26 -3.75
CA LEU A 97 1.75 6.26 -4.83
C LEU A 97 0.87 7.50 -4.62
N ASN A 98 -0.19 7.41 -3.81
CA ASN A 98 -1.29 8.38 -3.89
C ASN A 98 -1.37 9.35 -2.70
N ASP A 99 -0.71 9.05 -1.59
CA ASP A 99 -0.90 9.77 -0.33
C ASP A 99 0.47 10.19 0.25
N GLN A 100 0.50 11.34 0.92
CA GLN A 100 1.66 11.77 1.69
C GLN A 100 1.61 11.10 3.06
N PHE A 101 2.54 10.17 3.27
CA PHE A 101 2.70 9.50 4.55
C PHE A 101 3.83 10.17 5.34
N SER A 102 3.51 10.59 6.57
CA SER A 102 4.51 11.07 7.52
C SER A 102 5.52 9.95 7.79
N GLU A 103 4.99 8.76 8.06
CA GLU A 103 5.75 7.53 8.27
C GLU A 103 4.90 6.31 7.87
N ILE A 104 5.55 5.34 7.25
CA ILE A 104 5.04 3.99 7.04
C ILE A 104 6.04 3.05 7.69
N LEU A 105 5.53 2.20 8.57
CA LEU A 105 6.31 1.18 9.27
C LEU A 105 5.83 -0.19 8.79
N ILE A 106 6.74 -1.00 8.25
CA ILE A 106 6.48 -2.40 7.88
C ILE A 106 7.23 -3.33 8.84
N CYS A 107 6.49 -4.28 9.38
CA CYS A 107 7.00 -5.39 10.17
C CYS A 107 6.82 -6.69 9.39
N GLU A 108 7.92 -7.33 9.05
CA GLU A 108 7.97 -8.60 8.33
C GLU A 108 8.27 -9.72 9.33
N TYR A 109 7.37 -10.70 9.45
CA TYR A 109 7.54 -11.84 10.34
C TYR A 109 7.72 -13.13 9.53
N LEU A 110 8.87 -13.78 9.70
CA LEU A 110 9.24 -15.04 9.05
C LEU A 110 10.09 -15.88 10.00
N ASP A 111 9.73 -17.15 10.20
CA ASP A 111 10.50 -18.12 11.00
C ASP A 111 10.91 -17.54 12.38
N HIS A 112 9.95 -16.93 13.09
CA HIS A 112 10.14 -16.27 14.40
C HIS A 112 11.09 -15.06 14.42
N THR A 113 11.52 -14.60 13.25
CA THR A 113 12.32 -13.38 13.11
C THR A 113 11.42 -12.25 12.63
N LEU A 114 11.54 -11.11 13.31
CA LEU A 114 10.86 -9.88 12.95
C LEU A 114 11.87 -8.91 12.32
N LYS A 115 11.61 -8.47 11.10
CA LYS A 115 12.36 -7.41 10.43
C LYS A 115 11.49 -6.16 10.37
N GLU A 116 12.07 -5.03 10.76
CA GLU A 116 11.44 -3.72 10.72
C GLU A 116 12.04 -2.90 9.56
N SER A 117 11.16 -2.23 8.80
CA SER A 117 11.53 -1.31 7.71
C SER A 117 10.66 -0.05 7.80
N LYS A 118 11.23 1.13 7.55
CA LYS A 118 10.52 2.42 7.64
C LYS A 118 10.76 3.27 6.40
N GLU A 119 9.71 3.91 5.92
CA GLU A 119 9.72 4.84 4.79
C GLU A 119 8.76 6.01 5.08
N GLY A 120 8.91 7.15 4.41
CA GLY A 120 8.01 8.30 4.61
C GLY A 120 8.73 9.65 4.64
N LEU A 121 7.96 10.73 4.73
CA LEU A 121 8.49 12.10 4.70
C LEU A 121 9.40 12.42 5.91
N ASN A 122 9.16 11.79 7.05
CA ASN A 122 9.94 12.02 8.27
C ASN A 122 11.15 11.07 8.41
N VAL A 123 11.35 10.14 7.46
CA VAL A 123 12.48 9.20 7.49
C VAL A 123 13.69 9.87 6.82
N PRO A 124 14.86 9.92 7.48
CA PRO A 124 16.06 10.51 6.88
C PRO A 124 16.44 9.85 5.54
N ILE A 125 16.80 10.66 4.54
CA ILE A 125 17.10 10.20 3.17
C ILE A 125 18.20 9.14 3.14
N ASP A 126 19.18 9.23 4.03
CA ASP A 126 20.30 8.28 4.13
C ASP A 126 19.86 6.84 4.48
N ASN A 127 18.63 6.67 4.95
CA ASN A 127 18.05 5.38 5.33
C ASN A 127 17.11 4.79 4.26
N LEU A 128 16.85 5.50 3.16
CA LEU A 128 15.92 5.05 2.12
C LEU A 128 16.64 4.04 1.20
N GLU A 129 16.03 2.87 0.96
CA GLU A 129 16.61 1.86 0.08
C GLU A 129 16.62 2.31 -1.39
N LEU A 130 15.66 3.15 -1.78
CA LEU A 130 15.49 3.67 -3.14
C LEU A 130 15.13 5.16 -3.10
N ASN A 131 15.81 5.95 -3.93
CA ASN A 131 15.57 7.40 -4.03
C ASN A 131 14.38 7.67 -4.96
N GLU A 132 13.17 7.45 -4.47
CA GLU A 132 11.93 7.73 -5.16
C GLU A 132 11.12 8.79 -4.39
N ASN A 133 10.25 9.51 -5.09
CA ASN A 133 9.43 10.58 -4.50
C ASN A 133 8.28 10.06 -3.62
N PHE A 134 8.15 8.74 -3.49
CA PHE A 134 7.08 8.10 -2.73
C PHE A 134 7.63 6.90 -1.94
N PRO A 135 7.05 6.57 -0.78
CA PRO A 135 7.46 5.41 0.00
C PRO A 135 7.29 4.12 -0.80
N LEU A 136 8.28 3.24 -0.73
CA LEU A 136 8.23 1.93 -1.37
C LEU A 136 8.97 0.90 -0.54
N PHE A 137 8.51 -0.35 -0.60
CA PHE A 137 9.16 -1.44 0.12
C PHE A 137 9.43 -2.60 -0.82
N LYS A 138 10.66 -3.12 -0.73
CA LYS A 138 11.05 -4.37 -1.39
C LYS A 138 10.73 -5.55 -0.48
N ILE A 139 9.88 -6.45 -0.98
CA ILE A 139 9.40 -7.62 -0.24
C ILE A 139 9.92 -8.88 -0.91
N VAL A 140 10.68 -9.67 -0.17
CA VAL A 140 11.14 -11.00 -0.62
C VAL A 140 10.43 -12.09 0.17
N ILE A 141 9.83 -13.05 -0.55
CA ILE A 141 9.12 -14.20 0.02
C ILE A 141 9.85 -15.46 -0.42
N PRO A 142 10.52 -16.17 0.50
CA PRO A 142 11.31 -17.35 0.15
C PRO A 142 10.48 -18.49 -0.44
N ALA A 143 11.12 -19.35 -1.22
CA ALA A 143 10.51 -20.54 -1.80
C ALA A 143 9.81 -21.42 -0.74
N GLY A 144 8.57 -21.82 -1.01
CA GLY A 144 7.79 -22.69 -0.13
C GLY A 144 7.39 -22.10 1.23
N LYS A 145 7.59 -20.79 1.47
CA LYS A 145 7.38 -20.15 2.77
C LYS A 145 6.15 -19.22 2.77
N GLU A 146 5.51 -19.13 3.93
CA GLU A 146 4.53 -18.09 4.26
C GLU A 146 5.25 -16.97 5.02
N LYS A 147 4.99 -15.72 4.62
CA LYS A 147 5.49 -14.53 5.29
C LYS A 147 4.32 -13.65 5.72
N VAL A 148 4.39 -13.14 6.94
CA VAL A 148 3.34 -12.30 7.54
C VAL A 148 3.83 -10.86 7.59
N PHE A 149 2.93 -9.93 7.26
CA PHE A 149 3.23 -8.51 7.21
C PHE A 149 2.26 -7.75 8.10
N TYR A 150 2.81 -6.80 8.85
CA TYR A 150 2.06 -5.76 9.55
C TYR A 150 2.52 -4.42 9.00
N ILE A 151 1.59 -3.56 8.62
CA ILE A 151 1.92 -2.22 8.14
C ILE A 151 1.16 -1.22 8.98
N LYS A 152 1.88 -0.25 9.53
CA LYS A 152 1.32 0.91 10.20
C LYS A 152 1.39 2.12 9.28
N PHE A 153 0.29 2.87 9.26
CA PHE A 153 0.22 4.16 8.60
C PHE A 153 0.09 5.28 9.62
N ASP A 154 0.95 6.29 9.48
CA ASP A 154 0.77 7.60 10.11
C ASP A 154 0.61 8.66 9.01
N SER A 155 -0.60 9.22 8.92
CA SER A 155 -0.91 10.32 8.01
C SER A 155 -1.89 11.28 8.68
N ASN A 156 -1.74 12.56 8.37
CA ASN A 156 -2.70 13.59 8.77
C ASN A 156 -3.86 13.73 7.76
N ASP A 157 -3.78 13.04 6.63
CA ASP A 157 -4.73 13.12 5.52
C ASP A 157 -5.63 11.87 5.44
N ILE A 158 -6.67 11.97 4.61
CA ILE A 158 -7.56 10.86 4.31
C ILE A 158 -6.81 9.83 3.48
N ILE A 159 -6.45 8.70 4.09
CA ILE A 159 -5.83 7.59 3.38
C ILE A 159 -6.88 6.94 2.47
N ASN A 160 -6.59 6.85 1.17
CA ASN A 160 -7.43 6.15 0.21
C ASN A 160 -6.56 5.41 -0.80
N GLN A 161 -5.94 4.34 -0.33
CA GLN A 161 -4.92 3.65 -1.10
C GLN A 161 -5.30 2.22 -1.44
N LYS A 162 -5.04 1.84 -2.69
CA LYS A 162 -5.01 0.43 -3.08
C LYS A 162 -3.62 -0.14 -2.85
N LEU A 163 -3.54 -1.25 -2.12
CA LEU A 163 -2.30 -1.95 -1.85
C LEU A 163 -2.13 -3.02 -2.91
N ILE A 164 -1.11 -2.84 -3.75
CA ILE A 164 -0.81 -3.72 -4.87
C ILE A 164 0.66 -4.09 -4.79
N LEU A 165 0.94 -5.39 -4.85
CA LEU A 165 2.28 -5.90 -5.04
C LEU A 165 2.55 -6.01 -6.52
N TYR A 166 3.67 -5.44 -6.95
CA TYR A 166 4.15 -5.49 -8.31
C TYR A 166 5.38 -6.38 -8.38
N THR A 167 5.57 -7.10 -9.48
CA THR A 167 6.91 -7.58 -9.81
C THR A 167 7.80 -6.38 -10.14
N LEU A 168 9.12 -6.54 -10.03
CA LEU A 168 10.07 -5.47 -10.37
C LEU A 168 9.83 -4.95 -11.81
N ASN A 169 9.63 -5.85 -12.77
CA ASN A 169 9.41 -5.46 -14.17
C ASN A 169 8.12 -4.67 -14.37
N ASP A 170 7.04 -5.08 -13.71
CA ASP A 170 5.75 -4.40 -13.80
C ASP A 170 5.79 -3.03 -13.11
N PHE A 171 6.49 -2.92 -11.99
CA PHE A 171 6.71 -1.64 -11.32
C PHE A 171 7.55 -0.69 -12.18
N LEU A 172 8.64 -1.18 -12.79
CA LEU A 172 9.46 -0.37 -13.71
C LEU A 172 8.66 0.10 -14.93
N PHE A 173 7.77 -0.74 -15.46
CA PHE A 173 6.87 -0.36 -16.55
C PHE A 173 5.90 0.74 -16.10
N LEU A 174 5.30 0.59 -14.91
CA LEU A 174 4.39 1.57 -14.34
C LEU A 174 5.08 2.91 -14.07
N SER A 175 6.28 2.90 -13.46
CA SER A 175 7.09 4.09 -13.22
C SER A 175 7.41 4.84 -14.52
N LYS A 176 7.83 4.11 -15.57
CA LYS A 176 8.03 4.69 -16.91
C LYS A 176 6.75 5.32 -17.47
N TYR A 177 5.60 4.67 -17.28
CA TYR A 177 4.32 5.17 -17.73
C TYR A 177 3.92 6.47 -17.01
N PHE A 178 4.10 6.55 -15.68
CA PHE A 178 3.86 7.77 -14.91
C PHE A 178 4.73 8.92 -15.41
N ASN A 179 6.05 8.71 -15.52
CA ASN A 179 6.98 9.73 -16.03
C ASN A 179 6.59 10.20 -17.44
N PHE A 180 6.18 9.27 -18.32
CA PHE A 180 5.72 9.63 -19.66
C PHE A 180 4.42 10.45 -19.63
N SER A 181 3.49 10.13 -18.74
CA SER A 181 2.23 10.87 -18.58
C SER A 181 2.46 12.30 -18.08
N GLU A 182 3.41 12.51 -17.16
CA GLU A 182 3.79 13.84 -16.66
C GLU A 182 4.40 14.70 -17.77
N ILE A 183 5.21 14.10 -18.65
CA ILE A 183 5.77 14.78 -19.82
C ILE A 183 4.64 15.26 -20.75
N ILE A 184 3.68 14.39 -21.07
CA ILE A 184 2.53 14.74 -21.91
C ILE A 184 1.71 15.87 -21.29
N LEU A 185 1.42 15.78 -19.99
CA LEU A 185 0.67 16.78 -19.24
C LEU A 185 1.38 18.14 -19.25
N THR A 186 2.69 18.14 -19.01
CA THR A 186 3.53 19.36 -19.02
C THR A 186 3.56 20.01 -20.40
N LEU A 187 3.69 19.23 -21.47
CA LEU A 187 3.62 19.73 -22.84
C LEU A 187 2.25 20.33 -23.15
N SER A 188 1.17 19.67 -22.70
CA SER A 188 -0.20 20.13 -22.90
C SER A 188 -0.44 21.49 -22.22
N TYR A 189 0.00 21.64 -20.96
CA TYR A 189 -0.06 22.93 -20.26
C TYR A 189 0.79 24.00 -20.92
N SER A 190 1.99 23.64 -21.40
CA SER A 190 2.86 24.57 -22.11
C SER A 190 2.19 25.13 -23.37
N ILE A 191 1.53 24.28 -24.17
CA ILE A 191 0.77 24.71 -25.37
C ILE A 191 -0.39 25.64 -24.97
N LEU A 192 -1.13 25.33 -23.91
CA LEU A 192 -2.24 26.17 -23.42
C LEU A 192 -1.76 27.55 -22.96
N ILE A 193 -0.62 27.62 -22.27
CA ILE A 193 0.00 28.88 -21.85
C ILE A 193 0.41 29.70 -23.08
N ILE A 194 1.11 29.09 -24.04
CA ILE A 194 1.54 29.75 -25.28
C ILE A 194 0.34 30.28 -26.06
N PHE A 195 -0.72 29.49 -26.20
CA PHE A 195 -1.96 29.90 -26.87
C PHE A 195 -2.67 31.05 -26.17
N THR A 196 -2.69 31.04 -24.84
CA THR A 196 -3.31 32.10 -24.02
C THR A 196 -2.52 33.41 -24.15
N LEU A 197 -1.19 33.34 -24.10
CA LEU A 197 -0.31 34.49 -24.32
C LEU A 197 -0.50 35.04 -25.74
N TYR A 198 -0.53 34.18 -26.77
CA TYR A 198 -0.78 34.59 -28.14
C TYR A 198 -2.13 35.32 -28.29
N LYS A 199 -3.20 34.78 -27.72
CA LYS A 199 -4.53 35.43 -27.71
C LYS A 199 -4.49 36.78 -27.02
N TYR A 200 -3.87 36.88 -25.85
CA TYR A 200 -3.72 38.13 -25.11
C TYR A 200 -3.03 39.20 -25.97
N TRP A 201 -1.89 38.87 -26.58
CA TRP A 201 -1.16 39.80 -27.44
C TRP A 201 -1.93 40.21 -28.68
N LYS A 202 -2.68 39.28 -29.29
CA LYS A 202 -3.54 39.57 -30.45
C LYS A 202 -4.71 40.50 -30.12
N ILE A 203 -5.30 40.39 -28.94
CA ILE A 203 -6.36 41.30 -28.48
C ILE A 203 -5.75 42.67 -28.16
N LYS A 204 -4.62 42.67 -27.44
CA LYS A 204 -3.89 43.89 -27.13
C LYS A 204 -3.54 44.67 -28.41
N SER A 205 -2.94 44.04 -29.42
CA SER A 205 -2.56 44.73 -30.65
C SER A 205 -3.75 45.37 -31.36
N LYS A 206 -4.94 44.75 -31.34
CA LYS A 206 -6.17 45.34 -31.89
C LYS A 206 -6.65 46.58 -31.14
N LEU A 207 -6.47 46.64 -29.82
CA LEU A 207 -6.91 47.77 -29.01
C LEU A 207 -5.97 48.99 -29.10
N TYR A 208 -4.68 48.78 -29.35
CA TYR A 208 -3.69 49.87 -29.41
C TYR A 208 -3.44 50.39 -30.84
N LEU A 209 -3.90 49.69 -31.88
CA LEU A 209 -3.78 50.09 -33.29
C LEU A 209 -5.13 50.51 -33.92
N GLY A 210 -6.20 50.54 -33.13
CA GLY A 210 -7.53 51.00 -33.52
C GLY A 210 -7.85 52.38 -32.99
#